data_AF-A0A4P7BWQ7-F1
#
_entry.id   AF-A0A4P7BWQ7-F1
#
_cell.length_a   1.000
_cell.length_b   1.000
_cell.length_c   1.000
_cell.angle_alpha   90.00
_cell.angle_beta   90.00
_cell.angle_gamma   90.00
#
_symmetry.space_group_name_H-M   'P 1'
#
loop_
_entity.id
_entity.type
_entity.pdbx_description
1 polymer ?
#
loop_
_entity_poly.entity_id
_entity_poly.type
_entity_poly.pdbx_seq_one_letter_code
_entity_poly.pdbx_strand_id
1 'polypeptide(L)'
;MKSRCFLALAALVAAQSSSGEVRVFVDGELFTNYKTIEIVADDSAAPPPVDPSPDPVDPPPDSDDDPNTPPIPDGCSTPEGLTVLEEPIPNVITTFKIRRNQAVALSFDQRHFRGGKGQIQFAENTLGPSPLKWAVVSSCPGDFTVTPGCSKEALNDRILVDFSGRHKGDSRVCTLEEGQTYWFNIRHFDMTMGRDSCPQGKACALFVRP
;
A
#
# COMPACT_ATOMS: atom_id res chain seq x y z
N MET A 1 4.56 21.27 7.49
CA MET A 1 3.96 20.25 8.38
C MET A 1 2.47 20.09 8.08
N LYS A 2 2.09 19.39 7.00
CA LYS A 2 0.67 19.19 6.59
C LYS A 2 0.06 17.83 7.00
N SER A 3 0.85 16.98 7.65
CA SER A 3 0.57 15.53 7.73
C SER A 3 -0.26 15.09 8.96
N ARG A 4 -0.30 15.87 10.05
CA ARG A 4 -0.93 15.41 11.29
C ARG A 4 -2.44 15.65 11.38
N CYS A 5 -2.98 16.63 10.64
CA CYS A 5 -4.42 16.95 10.70
C CYS A 5 -5.29 16.06 9.79
N PHE A 6 -4.74 15.48 8.73
CA PHE A 6 -5.48 14.58 7.83
C PHE A 6 -5.77 13.20 8.44
N LEU A 7 -4.89 12.71 9.33
CA LEU A 7 -5.05 11.44 10.04
C LEU A 7 -6.24 11.44 11.02
N ALA A 8 -6.50 12.57 11.67
CA ALA A 8 -7.64 12.71 12.58
C ALA A 8 -8.99 12.70 11.82
N LEU A 9 -9.03 13.27 10.60
CA LEU A 9 -10.26 13.32 9.80
C LEU A 9 -10.61 11.96 9.18
N ALA A 10 -9.62 11.19 8.72
CA ALA A 10 -9.83 9.87 8.12
C ALA A 10 -10.33 8.83 9.14
N ALA A 11 -9.84 8.90 10.40
CA ALA A 11 -10.30 8.01 11.47
C ALA A 11 -11.76 8.27 11.88
N LEU A 12 -12.23 9.54 11.82
CA LEU A 12 -13.60 9.89 12.19
C LEU A 12 -14.63 9.47 11.13
N VAL A 13 -14.27 9.54 9.85
CA VAL A 13 -15.15 9.14 8.72
C VAL A 13 -15.29 7.62 8.65
N ALA A 14 -14.25 6.85 9.00
CA ALA A 14 -14.32 5.40 9.09
C ALA A 14 -15.24 4.91 10.24
N ALA A 15 -15.40 5.72 11.28
CA ALA A 15 -16.16 5.32 12.47
C ALA A 15 -17.68 5.53 12.34
N GLN A 16 -18.17 6.36 11.39
CA GLN A 16 -19.63 6.53 11.17
C GLN A 16 -20.27 5.39 10.34
N SER A 17 -19.48 4.60 9.62
CA SER A 17 -19.98 3.53 8.73
C SER A 17 -20.06 2.15 9.37
N SER A 18 -19.66 2.01 10.64
CA SER A 18 -19.88 0.80 11.43
C SER A 18 -20.65 1.18 12.68
N SER A 19 -21.53 0.31 13.16
CA SER A 19 -22.32 0.50 14.39
C SER A 19 -21.48 0.50 15.68
N GLY A 20 -20.21 0.95 15.61
CA GLY A 20 -19.27 1.06 16.71
C GLY A 20 -19.28 2.45 17.29
N GLU A 21 -19.43 2.53 18.61
CA GLU A 21 -19.31 3.76 19.39
C GLU A 21 -17.92 4.41 19.19
N VAL A 22 -17.87 5.67 18.76
CA VAL A 22 -16.62 6.43 18.61
C VAL A 22 -16.15 6.86 19.99
N ARG A 23 -14.98 6.38 20.41
CA ARG A 23 -14.36 6.71 21.70
C ARG A 23 -13.13 7.57 21.48
N VAL A 24 -13.15 8.78 22.04
CA VAL A 24 -12.03 9.71 21.99
C VAL A 24 -11.22 9.55 23.28
N PHE A 25 -9.91 9.36 23.16
CA PHE A 25 -9.00 9.32 24.30
C PHE A 25 -8.05 10.50 24.23
N VAL A 26 -7.90 11.22 25.34
CA VAL A 26 -6.93 12.32 25.48
C VAL A 26 -5.97 11.93 26.60
N ASP A 27 -4.67 11.91 26.31
CA ASP A 27 -3.61 11.47 27.24
C ASP A 27 -3.84 10.09 27.87
N GLY A 28 -4.52 9.20 27.15
CA GLY A 28 -4.83 7.83 27.59
C GLY A 28 -6.13 7.69 28.38
N GLU A 29 -6.86 8.77 28.66
CA GLU A 29 -8.15 8.73 29.35
C GLU A 29 -9.32 8.92 28.40
N LEU A 30 -10.39 8.15 28.62
CA LEU A 30 -11.60 8.18 27.80
C LEU A 30 -12.37 9.49 28.02
N PHE A 31 -12.50 10.27 26.97
CA PHE A 31 -13.19 11.55 26.98
C PHE A 31 -14.64 11.38 26.51
N THR A 32 -15.60 11.47 27.44
CA THR A 32 -17.00 11.03 27.23
C THR A 32 -18.02 12.15 27.12
N ASN A 33 -17.65 13.42 27.34
CA ASN A 33 -18.61 14.51 27.46
C ASN A 33 -18.37 15.60 26.40
N TYR A 34 -18.91 15.40 25.20
CA TYR A 34 -18.83 16.40 24.14
C TYR A 34 -20.13 16.53 23.36
N LYS A 35 -20.46 17.77 22.98
CA LYS A 35 -21.54 18.09 22.03
C LYS A 35 -20.99 18.44 20.64
N THR A 36 -19.74 18.91 20.57
CA THR A 36 -19.02 19.30 19.36
C THR A 36 -17.52 19.22 19.64
N ILE A 37 -16.72 18.77 18.68
CA ILE A 37 -15.25 18.72 18.76
C ILE A 37 -14.70 19.63 17.65
N GLU A 38 -13.81 20.56 18.01
CA GLU A 38 -13.14 21.48 17.08
C GLU A 38 -11.62 21.25 17.13
N ILE A 39 -10.99 21.12 15.96
CA ILE A 39 -9.56 20.85 15.83
C ILE A 39 -8.89 22.11 15.27
N VAL A 40 -8.01 22.74 16.04
CA VAL A 40 -7.25 23.94 15.65
C VAL A 40 -5.80 23.54 15.35
N ALA A 41 -5.29 23.89 14.17
CA ALA A 41 -3.89 23.69 13.79
C ALA A 41 -3.08 24.97 14.02
N ASP A 42 -2.03 24.91 14.84
CA ASP A 42 -1.07 26.00 15.07
C ASP A 42 0.10 25.90 14.08
N ASP A 43 0.47 27.01 13.44
CA ASP A 43 1.38 27.09 12.29
C ASP A 43 2.56 28.05 12.55
N SER A 44 3.12 28.00 13.76
CA SER A 44 4.27 28.82 14.15
C SER A 44 5.61 28.18 13.71
N ALA A 45 6.34 28.85 12.81
CA ALA A 45 7.60 28.37 12.21
C ALA A 45 8.83 28.49 13.14
N ALA A 46 9.74 27.51 13.09
CA ALA A 46 11.05 27.55 13.76
C ALA A 46 12.13 28.19 12.85
N PRO A 47 13.15 28.87 13.40
CA PRO A 47 14.22 29.51 12.61
C PRO A 47 15.21 28.47 12.01
N PRO A 48 15.87 28.78 10.89
CA PRO A 48 16.65 27.81 10.12
C PRO A 48 18.03 27.49 10.76
N PRO A 49 18.55 26.25 10.65
CA PRO A 49 19.92 25.93 11.02
C PRO A 49 20.93 26.27 9.91
N VAL A 50 22.15 26.58 10.33
CA VAL A 50 23.32 27.00 9.53
C VAL A 50 24.00 25.82 8.83
N ASP A 51 24.46 26.07 7.60
CA ASP A 51 25.18 25.18 6.67
C ASP A 51 26.66 24.93 7.06
N PRO A 52 27.22 23.74 6.80
CA PRO A 52 28.55 23.70 6.18
C PRO A 52 28.72 22.60 5.11
N SER A 53 29.02 23.06 3.88
CA SER A 53 29.86 22.52 2.77
C SER A 53 29.93 21.02 2.40
N PRO A 54 30.17 20.70 1.10
CA PRO A 54 29.90 19.38 0.52
C PRO A 54 31.12 18.46 0.46
N ASP A 55 30.88 17.16 0.63
CA ASP A 55 31.81 16.06 0.33
C ASP A 55 31.30 15.24 -0.88
N PRO A 56 32.17 14.43 -1.54
CA PRO A 56 32.18 14.22 -3.00
C PRO A 56 31.06 13.35 -3.58
N VAL A 57 30.71 13.66 -4.83
CA VAL A 57 29.78 12.90 -5.69
C VAL A 57 30.40 11.56 -6.07
N ASP A 58 29.87 10.46 -5.53
CA ASP A 58 30.06 9.13 -6.11
C ASP A 58 29.29 9.05 -7.45
N PRO A 59 29.88 8.48 -8.52
CA PRO A 59 29.18 8.28 -9.79
C PRO A 59 28.01 7.29 -9.61
N PRO A 60 26.90 7.46 -10.34
CA PRO A 60 25.74 6.59 -10.21
C PRO A 60 26.12 5.15 -10.59
N PRO A 61 25.57 4.12 -9.90
CA PRO A 61 25.70 2.75 -10.35
C PRO A 61 25.02 2.61 -11.72
N ASP A 62 25.73 2.01 -12.67
CA ASP A 62 25.22 1.64 -13.99
C ASP A 62 23.89 0.88 -13.83
N SER A 63 22.82 1.47 -14.35
CA SER A 63 21.55 0.78 -14.54
C SER A 63 21.71 -0.18 -15.71
N ASP A 64 21.93 -1.47 -15.41
CA ASP A 64 21.59 -2.55 -16.32
C ASP A 64 20.07 -2.57 -16.48
N ASP A 65 19.55 -1.71 -17.36
CA ASP A 65 18.15 -1.70 -17.77
C ASP A 65 17.82 -3.02 -18.49
N ASP A 66 17.10 -3.92 -17.82
CA ASP A 66 16.46 -5.06 -18.48
C ASP A 66 15.38 -4.52 -19.45
N PRO A 67 15.52 -4.77 -20.76
CA PRO A 67 14.60 -4.27 -21.78
C PRO A 67 13.17 -4.82 -21.69
N ASN A 68 12.86 -5.66 -20.71
CA ASN A 68 11.50 -6.19 -20.47
C ASN A 68 10.72 -5.46 -19.35
N THR A 69 11.28 -4.44 -18.71
CA THR A 69 10.56 -3.67 -17.68
C THR A 69 9.69 -2.61 -18.35
N PRO A 70 8.34 -2.64 -18.20
CA PRO A 70 7.49 -1.59 -18.74
C PRO A 70 7.85 -0.21 -18.14
N PRO A 71 7.82 0.89 -18.92
CA PRO A 71 8.17 2.20 -18.40
C PRO A 71 7.22 2.63 -17.28
N ILE A 72 7.78 3.06 -16.14
CA ILE A 72 7.05 3.66 -15.02
C ILE A 72 6.47 5.01 -15.50
N PRO A 73 5.16 5.26 -15.36
CA PRO A 73 4.62 6.57 -15.70
C PRO A 73 5.15 7.66 -14.75
N ASP A 74 5.54 8.81 -15.30
CA ASP A 74 5.96 9.99 -14.53
C ASP A 74 4.89 10.37 -13.48
N GLY A 75 5.25 10.36 -12.18
CA GLY A 75 4.38 10.79 -11.08
C GLY A 75 4.00 9.73 -10.04
N CYS A 76 4.53 8.52 -10.12
CA CYS A 76 4.31 7.50 -9.09
C CYS A 76 4.95 7.88 -7.74
N SER A 77 4.12 7.96 -6.69
CA SER A 77 4.54 8.35 -5.34
C SER A 77 4.76 7.10 -4.48
N THR A 78 6.01 6.66 -4.35
CA THR A 78 6.36 5.57 -3.43
C THR A 78 6.51 6.11 -2.00
N PRO A 79 5.98 5.41 -0.96
CA PRO A 79 6.20 5.78 0.42
C PRO A 79 7.69 5.95 0.76
N GLU A 80 8.04 6.99 1.51
CA GLU A 80 9.43 7.28 1.88
C GLU A 80 10.06 6.10 2.64
N GLY A 81 11.27 5.71 2.24
CA GLY A 81 12.01 4.61 2.86
C GLY A 81 11.50 3.20 2.50
N LEU A 82 10.52 3.08 1.60
CA LEU A 82 10.06 1.79 1.07
C LEU A 82 10.87 1.41 -0.17
N THR A 83 11.48 0.22 -0.15
CA THR A 83 12.06 -0.38 -1.36
C THR A 83 11.01 -1.23 -2.05
N VAL A 84 10.79 -1.00 -3.36
CA VAL A 84 9.82 -1.78 -4.16
C VAL A 84 10.58 -2.72 -5.07
N LEU A 85 10.24 -4.00 -5.03
CA LEU A 85 10.72 -5.02 -5.95
C LEU A 85 9.67 -5.20 -7.05
N GLU A 86 10.01 -4.83 -8.27
CA GLU A 86 9.12 -4.91 -9.42
C GLU A 86 9.33 -6.23 -10.17
N GLU A 87 8.25 -6.95 -10.43
CA GLU A 87 8.29 -8.24 -11.12
C GLU A 87 7.02 -8.37 -11.98
N PRO A 88 7.00 -9.19 -13.04
CA PRO A 88 5.75 -9.57 -13.71
C PRO A 88 4.88 -10.45 -12.80
N ILE A 89 3.56 -10.36 -12.94
CA ILE A 89 2.65 -11.24 -12.20
C ILE A 89 2.90 -12.71 -12.60
N PRO A 90 3.06 -13.63 -11.63
CA PRO A 90 3.49 -14.99 -11.94
C PRO A 90 2.34 -15.84 -12.50
N ASN A 91 2.58 -16.65 -13.53
CA ASN A 91 1.55 -17.54 -14.09
C ASN A 91 1.21 -18.77 -13.21
N VAL A 92 2.04 -19.03 -12.20
CA VAL A 92 1.88 -20.12 -11.24
C VAL A 92 1.99 -19.55 -9.83
N ILE A 93 1.72 -20.39 -8.82
CA ILE A 93 1.91 -19.98 -7.42
C ILE A 93 3.39 -19.68 -7.19
N THR A 94 3.70 -18.46 -6.80
CA THR A 94 5.08 -18.01 -6.55
C THR A 94 5.23 -17.44 -5.16
N THR A 95 6.36 -17.74 -4.53
CA THR A 95 6.76 -17.19 -3.23
C THR A 95 7.79 -16.09 -3.42
N PHE A 96 7.47 -14.89 -2.95
CA PHE A 96 8.40 -13.77 -2.87
C PHE A 96 8.90 -13.62 -1.44
N LYS A 97 10.21 -13.39 -1.27
CA LYS A 97 10.82 -13.15 0.04
C LYS A 97 11.20 -11.69 0.14
N ILE A 98 10.59 -10.98 1.08
CA ILE A 98 10.84 -9.56 1.34
C ILE A 98 11.27 -9.33 2.79
N ARG A 99 12.02 -8.26 3.03
CA ARG A 99 12.40 -7.79 4.37
C ARG A 99 11.44 -6.69 4.83
N ARG A 100 11.65 -6.19 6.05
CA ARG A 100 11.01 -4.96 6.53
C ARG A 100 11.29 -3.80 5.57
N ASN A 101 10.31 -2.91 5.40
CA ASN A 101 10.37 -1.78 4.46
C ASN A 101 10.61 -2.20 3.01
N GLN A 102 10.19 -3.42 2.66
CA GLN A 102 10.16 -3.87 1.27
C GLN A 102 8.74 -4.24 0.86
N ALA A 103 8.42 -3.94 -0.39
CA ALA A 103 7.19 -4.34 -1.06
C ALA A 103 7.52 -5.09 -2.34
N VAL A 104 6.56 -5.87 -2.84
CA VAL A 104 6.57 -6.41 -4.19
C VAL A 104 5.49 -5.70 -5.00
N ALA A 105 5.82 -5.25 -6.20
CA ALA A 105 4.88 -4.69 -7.16
C ALA A 105 4.83 -5.61 -8.39
N LEU A 106 3.71 -6.32 -8.55
CA LEU A 106 3.54 -7.28 -9.64
C LEU A 106 2.78 -6.65 -10.79
N SER A 107 3.46 -6.44 -11.92
CA SER A 107 2.83 -5.86 -13.10
C SER A 107 1.90 -6.85 -13.79
N PHE A 108 0.73 -6.38 -14.21
CA PHE A 108 -0.27 -7.18 -14.92
C PHE A 108 -1.16 -6.32 -15.82
N ASP A 109 -1.87 -6.97 -16.73
CA ASP A 109 -2.86 -6.36 -17.63
C ASP A 109 -4.02 -7.34 -17.90
N GLN A 110 -4.95 -6.94 -18.77
CA GLN A 110 -6.11 -7.76 -19.15
C GLN A 110 -5.75 -9.16 -19.66
N ARG A 111 -4.60 -9.33 -20.33
CA ARG A 111 -4.21 -10.61 -20.97
C ARG A 111 -3.91 -11.70 -19.96
N HIS A 112 -3.61 -11.32 -18.72
CA HIS A 112 -3.39 -12.25 -17.60
C HIS A 112 -4.68 -12.90 -17.10
N PHE A 113 -5.85 -12.38 -17.51
CA PHE A 113 -7.14 -12.82 -17.01
C PHE A 113 -8.09 -13.23 -18.14
N ARG A 114 -8.57 -14.48 -18.11
CA ARG A 114 -9.45 -15.01 -19.15
C ARG A 114 -10.74 -14.19 -19.25
N GLY A 115 -10.95 -13.54 -20.40
CA GLY A 115 -12.10 -12.67 -20.62
C GLY A 115 -12.05 -11.36 -19.83
N GLY A 116 -10.85 -10.92 -19.45
CA GLY A 116 -10.62 -9.69 -18.70
C GLY A 116 -11.10 -9.73 -17.25
N LYS A 117 -11.32 -10.92 -16.68
CA LYS A 117 -11.80 -11.09 -15.30
C LYS A 117 -11.00 -12.15 -14.57
N GLY A 118 -10.66 -11.87 -13.32
CA GLY A 118 -9.91 -12.82 -12.52
C GLY A 118 -9.81 -12.42 -11.06
N GLN A 119 -8.87 -13.05 -10.38
CA GLN A 119 -8.60 -12.78 -8.97
C GLN A 119 -7.11 -12.91 -8.72
N ILE A 120 -6.53 -11.98 -7.97
CA ILE A 120 -5.15 -12.11 -7.50
C ILE A 120 -5.25 -12.56 -6.05
N GLN A 121 -4.94 -13.83 -5.80
CA GLN A 121 -4.89 -14.43 -4.47
C GLN A 121 -3.54 -14.20 -3.84
N PHE A 122 -3.53 -13.97 -2.52
CA PHE A 122 -2.31 -13.87 -1.76
C PHE A 122 -2.44 -14.48 -0.36
N ALA A 123 -1.38 -15.14 0.08
CA ALA A 123 -1.33 -15.94 1.30
C ALA A 123 0.07 -15.91 1.94
N GLU A 124 0.23 -16.46 3.15
CA GLU A 124 1.52 -16.50 3.88
C GLU A 124 2.22 -17.85 3.68
N ASN A 125 3.54 -17.90 3.89
CA ASN A 125 4.25 -19.16 4.16
C ASN A 125 4.21 -19.40 5.66
N THR A 126 3.99 -20.65 6.06
CA THR A 126 3.84 -21.17 7.42
C THR A 126 5.12 -21.17 8.26
N LEU A 127 5.93 -20.10 8.25
CA LEU A 127 7.19 -20.02 9.00
C LEU A 127 7.12 -19.19 10.31
N GLY A 128 5.93 -18.76 10.74
CA GLY A 128 5.72 -18.06 12.02
C GLY A 128 4.29 -17.50 12.17
N PRO A 129 3.94 -16.88 13.33
CA PRO A 129 2.66 -16.20 13.49
C PRO A 129 2.54 -15.04 12.48
N SER A 130 1.38 -15.00 11.83
CA SER A 130 1.16 -14.33 10.55
C SER A 130 1.21 -12.81 10.62
N PRO A 131 2.03 -12.13 9.80
CA PRO A 131 1.95 -10.69 9.63
C PRO A 131 0.72 -10.34 8.76
N LEU A 132 -0.05 -9.35 9.19
CA LEU A 132 -1.05 -8.72 8.32
C LEU A 132 -0.35 -8.23 7.04
N LYS A 133 -1.02 -8.44 5.91
CA LYS A 133 -0.54 -7.99 4.61
C LYS A 133 -1.46 -6.91 4.13
N TRP A 134 -0.88 -5.93 3.48
CA TRP A 134 -1.61 -4.92 2.76
C TRP A 134 -1.32 -5.08 1.27
N ALA A 135 -2.39 -5.30 0.51
CA ALA A 135 -2.36 -5.44 -0.93
C ALA A 135 -3.21 -4.36 -1.59
N VAL A 136 -2.69 -3.75 -2.65
CA VAL A 136 -3.34 -2.68 -3.42
C VAL A 136 -3.09 -2.90 -4.90
N VAL A 137 -4.12 -2.78 -5.71
CA VAL A 137 -4.01 -2.63 -7.16
C VAL A 137 -4.01 -1.14 -7.49
N SER A 138 -3.00 -0.69 -8.23
CA SER A 138 -2.88 0.70 -8.66
C SER A 138 -2.20 0.79 -10.02
N SER A 139 -2.14 2.00 -10.58
CA SER A 139 -1.40 2.32 -11.80
C SER A 139 0.08 2.63 -11.55
N CYS A 140 0.61 2.35 -10.36
CA CYS A 140 1.98 2.69 -9.98
C CYS A 140 2.62 1.61 -9.11
N PRO A 141 3.88 1.23 -9.36
CA PRO A 141 4.60 0.37 -8.43
C PRO A 141 4.78 1.10 -7.10
N GLY A 142 4.50 0.40 -5.99
CA GLY A 142 4.65 0.93 -4.64
C GLY A 142 3.54 1.89 -4.17
N ASP A 143 2.53 2.17 -4.99
CA ASP A 143 1.37 2.95 -4.55
C ASP A 143 0.41 2.07 -3.74
N PHE A 144 0.30 2.39 -2.45
CA PHE A 144 -0.59 1.74 -1.48
C PHE A 144 -1.85 2.56 -1.20
N THR A 145 -2.23 3.48 -2.07
CA THR A 145 -3.47 4.26 -1.92
C THR A 145 -4.70 3.35 -1.87
N VAL A 146 -5.47 3.43 -0.79
CA VAL A 146 -6.67 2.61 -0.58
C VAL A 146 -7.78 3.10 -1.48
N THR A 147 -8.15 2.25 -2.43
CA THR A 147 -9.33 2.42 -3.28
C THR A 147 -10.30 1.27 -3.03
N PRO A 148 -11.62 1.52 -2.90
CA PRO A 148 -12.62 0.47 -2.74
C PRO A 148 -12.48 -0.61 -3.84
N GLY A 149 -12.54 -1.88 -3.44
CA GLY A 149 -12.41 -3.03 -4.34
C GLY A 149 -10.98 -3.36 -4.76
N CYS A 150 -10.10 -2.36 -4.83
CA CYS A 150 -8.70 -2.49 -5.24
C CYS A 150 -7.72 -2.60 -4.08
N SER A 151 -8.18 -2.72 -2.83
CA SER A 151 -7.31 -2.81 -1.66
C SER A 151 -7.82 -3.83 -0.65
N LYS A 152 -6.90 -4.55 -0.01
CA LYS A 152 -7.19 -5.59 0.98
C LYS A 152 -6.12 -5.62 2.07
N GLU A 153 -6.57 -5.80 3.31
CA GLU A 153 -5.70 -6.15 4.43
C GLU A 153 -6.16 -7.48 5.03
N ALA A 154 -5.31 -8.51 4.99
CA ALA A 154 -5.65 -9.82 5.51
C ALA A 154 -4.45 -10.78 5.52
N LEU A 155 -4.59 -11.87 6.29
CA LEU A 155 -3.63 -12.97 6.28
C LEU A 155 -3.71 -13.79 4.99
N ASN A 156 -4.94 -14.10 4.55
CA ASN A 156 -5.21 -14.83 3.31
C ASN A 156 -6.43 -14.20 2.65
N ASP A 157 -6.26 -13.66 1.44
CA ASP A 157 -7.35 -12.97 0.74
C ASP A 157 -7.09 -12.92 -0.76
N ARG A 158 -7.98 -12.26 -1.47
CA ARG A 158 -7.93 -12.04 -2.90
C ARG A 158 -8.47 -10.67 -3.28
N ILE A 159 -7.92 -10.10 -4.34
CA ILE A 159 -8.50 -8.96 -5.04
C ILE A 159 -9.18 -9.50 -6.30
N LEU A 160 -10.47 -9.22 -6.47
CA LEU A 160 -11.19 -9.50 -7.72
C LEU A 160 -10.88 -8.39 -8.70
N VAL A 161 -10.52 -8.73 -9.94
CA VAL A 161 -10.19 -7.77 -10.99
C VAL A 161 -11.14 -7.92 -12.17
N ASP A 162 -11.58 -6.80 -12.73
CA ASP A 162 -12.46 -6.74 -13.90
C ASP A 162 -12.07 -5.62 -14.85
N PHE A 163 -11.59 -5.99 -16.03
CA PHE A 163 -11.31 -5.10 -17.16
C PHE A 163 -12.53 -4.90 -18.07
N SER A 164 -13.58 -5.71 -17.95
CA SER A 164 -14.73 -5.64 -18.85
C SER A 164 -15.73 -4.52 -18.53
N GLY A 165 -15.52 -3.79 -17.42
CA GLY A 165 -16.41 -2.75 -16.93
C GLY A 165 -17.76 -3.23 -16.39
N ARG A 166 -18.06 -4.54 -16.39
CA ARG A 166 -19.37 -5.07 -15.96
C ARG A 166 -19.65 -4.86 -14.48
N HIS A 167 -18.62 -4.72 -13.65
CA HIS A 167 -18.76 -4.47 -12.21
C HIS A 167 -18.42 -3.03 -11.82
N LYS A 168 -18.47 -2.08 -12.78
CA LYS A 168 -18.20 -0.67 -12.49
C LYS A 168 -19.12 -0.17 -11.37
N GLY A 169 -18.53 0.32 -10.28
CA GLY A 169 -19.22 0.79 -9.08
C GLY A 169 -19.41 -0.28 -7.98
N ASP A 170 -19.06 -1.54 -8.21
CA ASP A 170 -19.03 -2.56 -7.14
C ASP A 170 -17.76 -2.41 -6.29
N SER A 171 -17.92 -1.94 -5.06
CA SER A 171 -16.81 -1.78 -4.09
C SER A 171 -16.08 -3.09 -3.71
N ARG A 172 -16.53 -4.26 -4.18
CA ARG A 172 -15.88 -5.56 -3.94
C ARG A 172 -14.96 -5.98 -5.08
N VAL A 173 -15.03 -5.31 -6.23
CA VAL A 173 -14.30 -5.66 -7.44
C VAL A 173 -13.46 -4.47 -7.88
N CYS A 174 -12.16 -4.71 -8.06
CA CYS A 174 -11.27 -3.73 -8.66
C CYS A 174 -11.56 -3.65 -10.17
N THR A 175 -12.33 -2.64 -10.57
CA THR A 175 -12.65 -2.40 -11.97
C THR A 175 -11.53 -1.57 -12.59
N LEU A 176 -10.96 -2.06 -13.69
CA LEU A 176 -9.76 -1.53 -14.34
C LEU A 176 -10.07 -1.20 -15.80
N GLU A 177 -9.31 -0.27 -16.38
CA GLU A 177 -9.47 0.13 -17.78
C GLU A 177 -8.70 -0.83 -18.72
N GLU A 178 -9.27 -1.15 -19.88
CA GLU A 178 -8.62 -1.99 -20.87
C GLU A 178 -7.39 -1.31 -21.49
N GLY A 179 -6.38 -2.11 -21.88
CA GLY A 179 -5.17 -1.60 -22.52
C GLY A 179 -4.17 -0.92 -21.59
N GLN A 180 -4.42 -0.87 -20.29
CA GLN A 180 -3.50 -0.34 -19.28
C GLN A 180 -2.81 -1.46 -18.50
N THR A 181 -1.57 -1.20 -18.10
CA THR A 181 -0.82 -2.01 -17.13
C THR A 181 -1.09 -1.48 -15.73
N TYR A 182 -1.31 -2.40 -14.80
CA TYR A 182 -1.49 -2.13 -13.38
C TYR A 182 -0.48 -2.93 -12.56
N TRP A 183 -0.28 -2.52 -11.31
CA TRP A 183 0.59 -3.19 -10.36
C TRP A 183 -0.24 -3.69 -9.19
N PHE A 184 -0.06 -4.96 -8.86
CA PHE A 184 -0.47 -5.53 -7.58
C PHE A 184 0.67 -5.31 -6.58
N ASN A 185 0.53 -4.25 -5.80
CA ASN A 185 1.44 -3.86 -4.73
C ASN A 185 1.09 -4.65 -3.47
N ILE A 186 2.07 -5.33 -2.89
CA ILE A 186 1.87 -6.09 -1.67
C ILE A 186 3.06 -5.95 -0.73
N ARG A 187 2.77 -5.78 0.56
CA ARG A 187 3.78 -5.77 1.63
C ARG A 187 3.23 -6.35 2.93
N HIS A 188 4.14 -6.69 3.82
CA HIS A 188 3.81 -7.05 5.21
C HIS A 188 3.64 -5.77 6.02
N PHE A 189 2.39 -5.38 6.26
CA PHE A 189 2.05 -4.13 6.95
C PHE A 189 0.84 -4.32 7.83
N ASP A 190 0.94 -3.78 9.04
CA ASP A 190 -0.14 -3.75 10.02
C ASP A 190 -0.73 -2.34 10.02
N MET A 191 -1.95 -2.19 9.48
CA MET A 191 -2.62 -0.90 9.42
C MET A 191 -3.01 -0.37 10.80
N THR A 192 -3.19 -1.24 11.80
CA THR A 192 -3.49 -0.83 13.18
C THR A 192 -2.29 -0.15 13.84
N MET A 193 -1.08 -0.61 13.48
CA MET A 193 0.17 -0.04 13.99
C MET A 193 0.80 1.01 13.06
N GLY A 194 0.30 1.13 11.82
CA GLY A 194 0.83 2.03 10.80
C GLY A 194 2.28 1.75 10.43
N ARG A 195 2.73 0.48 10.47
CA ARG A 195 4.13 0.10 10.19
C ARG A 195 4.27 -1.28 9.56
N ASP A 196 5.41 -1.49 8.87
CA ASP A 196 5.73 -2.80 8.32
C ASP A 196 5.91 -3.83 9.43
N SER A 197 5.21 -4.96 9.27
CA SER A 197 5.09 -6.01 10.27
C SER A 197 6.20 -7.06 10.17
N CYS A 198 6.98 -7.06 9.08
CA CYS A 198 8.09 -8.00 8.95
C CYS A 198 9.18 -7.75 10.02
N PRO A 199 9.63 -8.78 10.77
CA PRO A 199 10.66 -8.61 11.79
C PRO A 199 12.00 -8.14 11.22
N GLN A 200 12.71 -7.30 11.99
CA GLN A 200 14.03 -6.79 11.61
C GLN A 200 15.03 -7.94 11.45
N GLY A 201 15.83 -7.90 10.37
CA GLY A 201 16.84 -8.93 10.08
C GLY A 201 16.25 -10.28 9.66
N LYS A 202 14.93 -10.37 9.44
CA LYS A 202 14.25 -11.56 8.90
C LYS A 202 13.71 -11.28 7.51
N ALA A 203 13.54 -12.36 6.75
CA ALA A 203 12.80 -12.34 5.50
C ALA A 203 11.42 -12.96 5.74
N CYS A 204 10.38 -12.26 5.30
CA CYS A 204 9.01 -12.69 5.31
C CYS A 204 8.60 -13.12 3.90
N ALA A 205 7.72 -14.11 3.81
CA ALA A 205 7.28 -14.66 2.54
C ALA A 205 5.89 -14.14 2.16
N LEU A 206 5.69 -13.90 0.87
CA LEU A 206 4.41 -13.57 0.24
C LEU A 206 4.11 -14.61 -0.83
N PHE A 207 2.92 -15.19 -0.80
CA PHE A 207 2.43 -16.04 -1.88
C PHE A 207 1.55 -15.20 -2.76
N VAL A 208 1.75 -15.30 -4.07
CA VAL A 208 0.83 -14.71 -5.04
C VAL A 208 0.44 -15.76 -6.09
N ARG A 209 -0.83 -15.72 -6.46
CA ARG A 209 -1.44 -16.54 -7.51
C ARG A 209 -2.52 -15.73 -8.24
N PRO A 210 -2.40 -15.48 -9.55
CA PRO A 210 -3.47 -14.90 -10.35
C PRO A 210 -4.58 -15.90 -10.75
#